data_AF-A0A9D0Q5M2-F1
#
_entry.id   AF-A0A9D0Q5M2-F1
#
_cell.length_a   1.000
_cell.length_b   1.000
_cell.length_c   1.000
_cell.angle_alpha   90.00
_cell.angle_beta   90.00
_cell.angle_gamma   90.00
#
_symmetry.space_group_name_H-M   'P 1'
#
loop_
_entity.id
_entity.type
_entity.pdbx_description
1 polymer ?
#
loop_
_entity_poly.entity_id
_entity_poly.type
_entity_poly.pdbx_seq_one_letter_code
_entity_poly.pdbx_strand_id
1 'polypeptide(L)'
;TLGIQSFRGTEAGWMYQASDYKGQLNALNRAARLIDAYINISGHNTYTLADCTTCKPFNFPSSRQLRPYSKKLSILENLRLNRIKNSMTYAAKNNEIFHLWWHPHNFGVNHKQNMAFLKKLMQHYSELHTAYDMQSLNMAELSSLK
;
A
#
# COMPACT_ATOMS: atom_id res chain seq x y z
N THR A 1 -23.62 3.93 -17.38
CA THR A 1 -22.44 3.91 -16.48
C THR A 1 -21.33 4.71 -17.12
N LEU A 2 -20.66 5.61 -16.41
CA LEU A 2 -19.65 6.56 -16.92
C LEU A 2 -18.33 5.91 -17.42
N GLY A 3 -18.33 4.64 -17.86
CA GLY A 3 -17.16 3.92 -18.37
C GLY A 3 -16.10 3.51 -17.32
N ILE A 4 -16.17 4.04 -16.09
CA ILE A 4 -15.24 3.72 -15.00
C ILE A 4 -15.40 2.25 -14.60
N GLN A 5 -14.32 1.47 -14.71
CA GLN A 5 -14.31 0.04 -14.34
C GLN A 5 -13.93 -0.19 -12.88
N SER A 6 -13.02 0.61 -12.33
CA SER A 6 -12.54 0.49 -10.97
C SER A 6 -12.01 1.79 -10.39
N PHE A 7 -11.83 1.82 -9.08
CA PHE A 7 -11.22 2.91 -8.33
C PHE A 7 -10.43 2.37 -7.14
N ARG A 8 -9.57 3.23 -6.57
CA ARG A 8 -8.78 2.92 -5.36
C ARG A 8 -9.45 3.48 -4.11
N GLY A 9 -10.02 2.62 -3.28
CA GLY A 9 -10.46 2.96 -1.92
C GLY A 9 -9.32 3.16 -0.92
N THR A 10 -9.66 3.55 0.30
CA THR A 10 -8.69 3.72 1.40
C THR A 10 -8.38 2.39 2.10
N GLU A 11 -7.27 2.32 2.83
CA GLU A 11 -6.98 1.19 3.73
C GLU A 11 -8.15 0.96 4.72
N ALA A 12 -8.35 -0.29 5.14
CA ALA A 12 -9.35 -0.62 6.15
C ALA A 12 -8.97 -0.03 7.53
N GLY A 13 -9.98 0.29 8.33
CA GLY A 13 -9.81 0.74 9.73
C GLY A 13 -10.04 2.23 9.97
N TRP A 14 -10.36 2.56 11.23
CA TRP A 14 -10.79 3.89 11.68
C TRP A 14 -9.82 5.02 11.33
N MET A 15 -8.50 4.75 11.38
CA MET A 15 -7.46 5.75 11.14
C MET A 15 -7.32 6.14 9.65
N TYR A 16 -7.90 5.33 8.75
CA TYR A 16 -7.83 5.50 7.30
C TYR A 16 -9.16 5.92 6.67
N GLN A 17 -10.23 5.99 7.46
CA GLN A 17 -11.54 6.47 6.99
C GLN A 17 -11.42 7.90 6.43
N ALA A 18 -12.01 8.09 5.26
CA ALA A 18 -12.22 9.43 4.71
C ALA A 18 -13.05 10.24 5.70
N SER A 19 -12.50 11.37 6.13
CA SER A 19 -13.16 12.31 7.03
C SER A 19 -13.04 13.71 6.46
N ASP A 20 -13.94 14.60 6.90
CA ASP A 20 -13.88 16.02 6.58
C ASP A 20 -12.52 16.61 6.99
N TYR A 21 -12.18 17.77 6.43
CA TYR A 21 -10.88 18.43 6.63
C TYR A 21 -10.46 18.53 8.12
N LYS A 22 -11.41 18.77 9.04
CA LYS A 22 -11.16 18.76 10.50
C LYS A 22 -10.79 17.37 11.05
N GLY A 23 -11.40 16.30 10.54
CA GLY A 23 -11.07 14.92 10.92
C GLY A 23 -9.72 14.44 10.37
N GLN A 24 -9.31 14.95 9.21
CA GLN A 24 -7.97 14.69 8.64
C GLN A 24 -6.84 15.33 9.47
N LEU A 25 -7.14 16.45 10.14
CA LEU A 25 -6.24 17.18 11.04
C LEU A 25 -6.15 16.55 12.44
N ASN A 26 -6.94 15.52 12.75
CA ASN A 26 -6.87 14.86 14.05
C ASN A 26 -5.45 14.29 14.29
N ALA A 27 -4.76 14.85 15.28
CA ALA A 27 -3.39 14.49 15.62
C ALA A 27 -3.27 13.00 15.99
N LEU A 28 -4.32 12.42 16.60
CA LEU A 28 -4.37 11.00 16.96
C LEU A 28 -4.37 10.13 15.70
N ASN A 29 -5.20 10.43 14.70
CA ASN A 29 -5.22 9.70 13.42
C ASN A 29 -3.87 9.80 12.71
N ARG A 30 -3.24 10.98 12.73
CA ARG A 30 -1.92 11.20 12.11
C ARG A 30 -0.82 10.41 12.81
N ALA A 31 -0.82 10.38 14.14
CA ALA A 31 0.11 9.61 14.94
C ALA A 31 -0.09 8.10 14.71
N ALA A 32 -1.34 7.62 14.76
CA ALA A 32 -1.69 6.23 14.49
C ALA A 32 -1.22 5.79 13.09
N ARG A 33 -1.51 6.56 12.05
CA ARG A 33 -1.03 6.28 10.67
C ARG A 33 0.49 6.36 10.54
N LEU A 34 1.17 7.14 11.38
CA LEU A 34 2.64 7.19 11.40
C LEU A 34 3.18 5.91 12.05
N ILE A 35 2.66 5.54 13.23
CA ILE A 35 3.04 4.31 13.93
C ILE A 35 2.78 3.10 13.03
N ASP A 36 1.62 3.03 12.38
CA ASP A 36 1.25 1.91 11.51
C ASP A 36 2.15 1.78 10.26
N ALA A 37 2.78 2.87 9.84
CA ALA A 37 3.74 2.83 8.74
C ALA A 37 5.03 2.07 9.11
N TYR A 38 5.36 1.96 10.40
CA TYR A 38 6.55 1.28 10.90
C TYR A 38 6.20 -0.04 11.60
N ILE A 39 5.09 -0.11 12.32
CA ILE A 39 4.66 -1.26 13.13
C ILE A 39 3.30 -1.73 12.63
N ASN A 40 3.07 -3.04 12.54
CA ASN A 40 1.79 -3.55 12.05
C ASN A 40 0.69 -3.47 13.14
N ILE A 41 -0.11 -2.40 13.13
CA ILE A 41 -1.23 -2.22 14.07
C ILE A 41 -2.60 -2.27 13.39
N SER A 42 -2.65 -2.10 12.06
CA SER A 42 -3.88 -2.17 11.25
C SER A 42 -4.06 -3.49 10.49
N GLY A 43 -3.10 -4.42 10.58
CA GLY A 43 -3.10 -5.65 9.79
C GLY A 43 -2.46 -5.48 8.42
N HIS A 44 -2.48 -6.52 7.59
CA HIS A 44 -1.75 -6.51 6.32
C HIS A 44 -2.36 -5.60 5.24
N ASN A 45 -3.64 -5.24 5.39
CA ASN A 45 -4.45 -4.45 4.45
C ASN A 45 -4.40 -5.02 3.03
N THR A 46 -4.53 -6.33 2.93
CA THR A 46 -4.57 -7.11 1.69
C THR A 46 -5.98 -7.69 1.52
N TYR A 47 -6.37 -7.96 0.29
CA TYR A 47 -7.77 -8.28 -0.05
C TYR A 47 -7.82 -9.35 -1.12
N THR A 48 -8.82 -10.23 -1.06
CA THR A 48 -9.04 -11.16 -2.17
C THR A 48 -9.60 -10.40 -3.37
N LEU A 49 -9.38 -10.95 -4.57
CA LEU A 49 -9.98 -10.37 -5.77
C LEU A 49 -11.52 -10.42 -5.71
N ALA A 50 -12.09 -11.47 -5.10
CA ALA A 50 -13.54 -11.64 -4.98
C ALA A 50 -14.18 -10.55 -4.10
N ASP A 51 -13.56 -10.20 -2.97
CA ASP A 51 -14.06 -9.16 -2.07
C ASP A 51 -14.11 -7.78 -2.74
N CYS A 52 -13.17 -7.52 -3.65
CA CYS A 52 -13.06 -6.25 -4.36
C CYS A 52 -14.05 -6.10 -5.53
N THR A 53 -14.60 -7.21 -6.03
CA THR A 53 -15.30 -7.25 -7.34
C THR A 53 -16.78 -7.59 -7.23
N THR A 54 -17.42 -7.17 -6.13
CA THR A 54 -18.84 -7.44 -5.85
C THR A 54 -19.79 -6.62 -6.73
N CYS A 55 -19.45 -5.36 -7.03
CA CYS A 55 -20.21 -4.50 -7.93
C CYS A 55 -19.29 -3.52 -8.68
N LYS A 56 -19.68 -3.11 -9.90
CA LYS A 56 -18.95 -2.09 -10.66
C LYS A 56 -19.35 -0.66 -10.24
N PRO A 57 -18.42 0.30 -10.24
CA PRO A 57 -16.98 0.12 -10.45
C PRO A 57 -16.32 -0.63 -9.27
N PHE A 58 -15.40 -1.53 -9.57
CA PHE A 58 -14.71 -2.33 -8.56
C PHE A 58 -13.87 -1.45 -7.63
N ASN A 59 -13.89 -1.75 -6.33
CA ASN A 59 -13.07 -1.07 -5.35
C ASN A 59 -11.83 -1.92 -5.06
N PHE A 60 -10.64 -1.42 -5.41
CA PHE A 60 -9.38 -2.03 -4.99
C PHE A 60 -8.72 -1.14 -3.92
N PRO A 61 -8.95 -1.39 -2.62
CA PRO A 61 -8.47 -0.51 -1.58
C PRO A 61 -6.94 -0.48 -1.54
N SER A 62 -6.35 0.65 -1.13
CA SER A 62 -4.92 0.70 -0.90
C SER A 62 -4.51 -0.23 0.24
N SER A 63 -3.28 -0.74 0.17
CA SER A 63 -2.67 -1.51 1.27
C SER A 63 -1.66 -0.69 2.05
N ARG A 64 -0.89 0.14 1.32
CA ARG A 64 0.12 0.99 1.94
C ARG A 64 0.49 2.20 1.09
N GLN A 65 0.47 3.38 1.71
CA GLN A 65 1.22 4.52 1.20
C GLN A 65 2.72 4.35 1.44
N LEU A 66 3.51 4.34 0.37
CA LEU A 66 4.97 4.38 0.44
C LEU A 66 5.42 5.81 0.79
N ARG A 67 5.58 6.05 2.09
CA ARG A 67 6.08 7.32 2.62
C ARG A 67 7.50 7.63 2.13
N PRO A 68 7.84 8.91 1.89
CA PRO A 68 9.20 9.29 1.54
C PRO A 68 10.15 9.12 2.73
N TYR A 69 11.43 8.95 2.42
CA TYR A 69 12.51 8.87 3.40
C TYR A 69 12.50 10.08 4.35
N SER A 70 12.61 9.78 5.64
CA SER A 70 12.72 10.76 6.72
C SER A 70 14.12 10.71 7.32
N LYS A 71 14.86 11.82 7.26
CA LYS A 71 16.16 11.96 7.94
C LYS A 71 16.01 11.73 9.46
N LYS A 72 14.93 12.28 10.05
CA LYS A 72 14.64 12.18 11.49
C LYS A 72 14.33 10.74 11.94
N LEU A 73 13.75 9.92 11.07
CA LEU A 73 13.38 8.53 11.36
C LEU A 73 14.27 7.52 10.61
N SER A 74 15.44 7.95 10.17
CA SER A 74 16.32 7.18 9.29
C SER A 74 16.71 5.81 9.86
N ILE A 75 16.91 5.74 11.18
CA ILE A 75 17.21 4.48 11.89
C ILE A 75 16.05 3.47 11.85
N LEU A 76 14.81 3.93 11.63
CA LEU A 76 13.60 3.10 11.57
C LEU A 76 13.25 2.67 10.13
N GLU A 77 14.02 3.06 9.13
CA GLU A 77 13.68 2.76 7.73
C GLU A 77 13.75 1.27 7.41
N ASN A 78 14.62 0.50 8.08
CA ASN A 78 14.63 -0.96 7.95
C ASN A 78 13.36 -1.58 8.56
N LEU A 79 12.85 -1.03 9.67
CA LEU A 79 11.59 -1.47 10.27
C LEU A 79 10.42 -1.21 9.31
N ARG A 80 10.35 -0.02 8.71
CA ARG A 80 9.37 0.30 7.66
C ARG A 80 9.48 -0.61 6.43
N LEU A 81 10.70 -0.92 6.00
CA LEU A 81 10.94 -1.85 4.88
C LEU A 81 10.40 -3.24 5.19
N ASN A 82 10.74 -3.79 6.35
CA ASN A 82 10.29 -5.12 6.78
C ASN A 82 8.77 -5.15 6.94
N ARG A 83 8.16 -4.08 7.46
CA ARG A 83 6.70 -3.94 7.56
C ARG A 83 6.00 -4.10 6.21
N ILE A 84 6.53 -3.46 5.15
CA ILE A 84 5.99 -3.56 3.79
C ILE A 84 6.26 -4.95 3.21
N LYS A 85 7.49 -5.45 3.30
CA LYS A 85 7.88 -6.78 2.82
C LYS A 85 7.01 -7.88 3.41
N ASN A 86 6.74 -7.82 4.73
CA ASN A 86 5.88 -8.79 5.41
C ASN A 86 4.43 -8.75 4.89
N SER A 87 3.88 -7.57 4.57
CA SER A 87 2.57 -7.47 3.92
C SER A 87 2.58 -7.99 2.48
N MET A 88 3.62 -7.71 1.70
CA MET A 88 3.74 -8.27 0.36
C MET A 88 3.81 -9.80 0.41
N THR A 89 4.62 -10.36 1.33
CA THR A 89 4.72 -11.81 1.53
C THR A 89 3.41 -12.41 2.00
N TYR A 90 2.67 -11.73 2.89
CA TYR A 90 1.35 -12.18 3.31
C TYR A 90 0.40 -12.24 2.12
N ALA A 91 0.33 -11.19 1.29
CA ALA A 91 -0.51 -11.17 0.10
C ALA A 91 -0.16 -12.31 -0.87
N ALA A 92 1.13 -12.47 -1.17
CA ALA A 92 1.61 -13.50 -2.09
C ALA A 92 1.23 -14.92 -1.62
N LYS A 93 1.39 -15.21 -0.32
CA LYS A 93 1.04 -16.52 0.25
C LYS A 93 -0.46 -16.83 0.27
N ASN A 94 -1.29 -15.80 0.37
CA ASN A 94 -2.74 -15.94 0.48
C ASN A 94 -3.49 -15.66 -0.83
N ASN A 95 -2.77 -15.45 -1.95
CA ASN A 95 -3.35 -15.06 -3.24
C ASN A 95 -4.22 -13.78 -3.13
N GLU A 96 -3.70 -12.78 -2.41
CA GLU A 96 -4.37 -11.51 -2.16
C GLU A 96 -3.66 -10.34 -2.86
N ILE A 97 -4.42 -9.26 -3.07
CA ILE A 97 -3.95 -8.01 -3.66
C ILE A 97 -3.19 -7.19 -2.61
N PHE A 98 -1.99 -6.73 -2.98
CA PHE A 98 -1.25 -5.71 -2.24
C PHE A 98 -1.06 -4.45 -3.07
N HIS A 99 -1.71 -3.36 -2.69
CA HIS A 99 -1.66 -2.08 -3.39
C HIS A 99 -0.73 -1.09 -2.70
N LEU A 100 0.48 -0.96 -3.23
CA LEU A 100 1.48 0.03 -2.85
C LEU A 100 1.33 1.30 -3.69
N TRP A 101 1.26 2.48 -3.07
CA TRP A 101 1.12 3.75 -3.80
C TRP A 101 1.96 4.88 -3.22
N TRP A 102 2.32 5.88 -4.03
CA TRP A 102 3.04 7.07 -3.58
C TRP A 102 2.72 8.28 -4.46
N HIS A 103 3.20 9.45 -4.07
CA HIS A 103 3.16 10.65 -4.91
C HIS A 103 4.56 10.96 -5.45
N PRO A 104 4.73 11.19 -6.77
CA PRO A 104 6.04 11.47 -7.36
C PRO A 104 6.77 12.67 -6.72
N HIS A 105 6.04 13.74 -6.37
CA HIS A 105 6.65 14.93 -5.76
C HIS A 105 7.31 14.64 -4.40
N ASN A 106 6.80 13.66 -3.63
CA ASN A 106 7.41 13.26 -2.35
C ASN A 106 8.75 12.54 -2.55
N PHE A 107 8.95 11.93 -3.71
CA PHE A 107 10.15 11.15 -4.02
C PHE A 107 11.34 12.01 -4.47
N GLY A 108 11.13 13.31 -4.76
CA GLY A 108 12.16 14.20 -5.32
C GLY A 108 13.25 14.67 -4.34
N VAL A 109 12.93 14.87 -3.05
CA VAL A 109 13.87 15.50 -2.09
C VAL A 109 15.02 14.58 -1.70
N ASN A 110 14.71 13.37 -1.25
CA ASN A 110 15.70 12.37 -0.83
C ASN A 110 15.78 11.25 -1.89
N HIS A 111 15.90 11.65 -3.16
CA HIS A 111 15.76 10.75 -4.32
C HIS A 111 16.60 9.48 -4.20
N LYS A 112 17.90 9.59 -3.88
CA LYS A 112 18.79 8.43 -3.76
C LYS A 112 18.29 7.41 -2.74
N GLN A 113 17.89 7.86 -1.55
CA GLN A 113 17.37 7.00 -0.48
C GLN A 113 16.02 6.38 -0.87
N ASN A 114 15.12 7.18 -1.43
CA ASN A 114 13.81 6.73 -1.89
C ASN A 114 13.92 5.66 -2.99
N MET A 115 14.80 5.86 -3.98
CA MET A 115 15.04 4.90 -5.06
C MET A 115 15.71 3.63 -4.54
N ALA A 116 16.68 3.74 -3.62
CA ALA A 116 17.28 2.57 -2.99
C ALA A 116 16.25 1.76 -2.19
N PHE A 117 15.33 2.43 -1.49
CA PHE A 117 14.24 1.78 -0.78
C PHE A 117 13.29 1.05 -1.74
N LEU A 118 12.86 1.72 -2.81
CA LEU A 118 12.01 1.13 -3.84
C LEU A 118 12.67 -0.08 -4.50
N LYS A 119 13.98 0.00 -4.82
CA LYS A 119 14.75 -1.13 -5.37
C LYS A 119 14.69 -2.36 -4.47
N LYS A 120 14.81 -2.20 -3.14
CA LYS A 120 14.68 -3.31 -2.17
C LYS A 120 13.28 -3.94 -2.17
N LEU A 121 12.23 -3.14 -2.42
CA LEU A 121 10.86 -3.65 -2.57
C LEU A 121 10.68 -4.40 -3.89
N MET A 122 11.25 -3.90 -4.99
CA MET A 122 11.18 -4.58 -6.29
C MET A 122 11.96 -5.90 -6.28
N GLN A 123 13.10 -5.96 -5.59
CA GLN A 123 13.82 -7.21 -5.38
C GLN A 123 12.98 -8.21 -4.58
N HIS A 124 12.32 -7.75 -3.51
CA HIS A 124 11.40 -8.60 -2.74
C HIS A 124 10.22 -9.08 -3.58
N TYR A 125 9.64 -8.21 -4.42
CA TYR A 125 8.60 -8.62 -5.38
C TYR A 125 9.11 -9.72 -6.30
N SER A 126 10.32 -9.60 -6.85
CA SER A 126 10.90 -10.64 -7.71
C SER A 126 11.00 -11.99 -7.00
N GLU A 127 11.40 -12.01 -5.73
CA GLU A 127 11.44 -13.22 -4.90
C GLU A 127 10.03 -13.82 -4.73
N LEU A 128 9.01 -12.99 -4.48
CA LEU A 128 7.63 -13.42 -4.32
C LEU A 128 6.99 -13.90 -5.64
N HIS A 129 7.36 -13.29 -6.77
CA HIS A 129 6.92 -13.74 -8.09
C HIS A 129 7.45 -15.15 -8.36
N THR A 130 8.75 -15.41 -8.11
CA THR A 130 9.32 -16.74 -8.30
C THR A 130 8.77 -17.78 -7.31
N ALA A 131 8.55 -17.40 -6.04
CA ALA A 131 8.16 -18.35 -5.00
C ALA A 131 6.64 -18.62 -4.92
N TYR A 132 5.81 -17.64 -5.28
CA TYR A 132 4.36 -17.66 -5.05
C TYR A 132 3.54 -17.17 -6.26
N ASP A 133 4.17 -16.96 -7.42
CA ASP A 133 3.53 -16.47 -8.65
C ASP A 133 2.81 -15.11 -8.50
N MET A 134 3.32 -14.26 -7.59
CA MET A 134 2.80 -12.90 -7.39
C MET A 134 2.92 -12.08 -8.68
N GLN A 135 1.81 -11.49 -9.15
CA GLN A 135 1.76 -10.67 -10.36
C GLN A 135 1.78 -9.17 -10.05
N SER A 136 2.45 -8.39 -10.90
CA SER A 136 2.41 -6.92 -10.86
C SER A 136 1.44 -6.42 -11.92
N LEU A 137 0.32 -5.83 -11.47
CA LEU A 137 -0.75 -5.35 -12.33
C LEU A 137 -1.05 -3.88 -12.05
N ASN A 138 -1.43 -3.14 -13.09
CA ASN A 138 -2.10 -1.86 -12.93
C ASN A 138 -3.60 -2.05 -12.65
N MET A 139 -4.31 -0.97 -12.29
CA MET A 139 -5.73 -1.02 -11.94
C MET A 139 -6.63 -1.49 -13.11
N ALA A 140 -6.28 -1.19 -14.36
CA ALA A 140 -7.04 -1.61 -15.53
C ALA A 140 -6.85 -3.11 -15.79
N GLU A 141 -5.60 -3.60 -15.74
CA GLU A 141 -5.28 -5.02 -15.84
C GLU A 141 -5.98 -5.83 -14.74
N LEU A 142 -5.90 -5.36 -13.48
CA LEU A 142 -6.57 -5.99 -12.35
C LEU A 142 -8.10 -6.05 -12.53
N SER A 143 -8.69 -5.01 -13.12
CA SER A 143 -10.14 -4.98 -13.42
C SER A 143 -10.54 -5.98 -14.49
N SER A 144 -9.64 -6.31 -15.42
CA SER A 144 -9.91 -7.23 -16.54
C SER A 144 -9.88 -8.72 -16.16
N LEU A 145 -9.46 -9.04 -14.93
CA LEU A 145 -9.51 -10.41 -14.39
C LEU A 145 -10.93 -10.87 -14.00
N LYS A 146 -11.96 -10.06 -14.27
CA LYS A 146 -13.37 -10.27 -13.87
C LYS A 146 -14.35 -9.91 -14.96
#